data_AF-A0A851W8R2-F1
#
_entry.id   AF-A0A851W8R2-F1
#
_cell.length_a   1.000
_cell.length_b   1.000
_cell.length_c   1.000
_cell.angle_alpha   90.00
_cell.angle_beta   90.00
_cell.angle_gamma   90.00
#
_symmetry.space_group_name_H-M   'P 1'
#
loop_
_entity.id
_entity.type
_entity.pdbx_description
1 polymer ?
#
loop_
_entity_poly.entity_id
_entity_poly.type
_entity_poly.pdbx_seq_one_letter_code
_entity_poly.pdbx_strand_id
1 'polypeptide(L)'
;DRPCPRSHPRTCMKCGQGTAALVIRVGDPFCRGCFREYFVHKFRAMLGKNRVIFPGEKVLLAVSGGPASSAMVRQVQEGLSREAAKRLRFVPGLVYVEEGAVRRQSPEQREQTLAQMETLLQATGFPYHVIHLEEALQLPPSILQPGLERSGPSGPSYKEAVDSFIQQQRQDGDSGTSLPGHSTQDTPAGSPATPRLPDAAQTQELLRGFEAAGTATAREELLQMLRTHLIVQTARDRGYAKVMMGESLTRVAIKLLTNLSLGRGAFLAVDTVSLGVTRCRGGVAWWWHSPLAALHPQGFTDQRHGDVMVVRPMRDYTAKEIAFYNRFFSVPTVSVPPLFTKRREKPSIHQLVERFLLGLQEEFPSTISTVYRTGEKLSPEPAKASSESQRCLLCLCGLDTDGGEW
;
A
#
# COMPACT_ATOMS: atom_id res chain seq x y z
N ASP A 1 17.15 24.82 -28.18
CA ASP A 1 16.90 23.44 -28.60
C ASP A 1 18.13 22.78 -29.21
N ARG A 2 18.85 21.97 -28.43
CA ARG A 2 19.79 21.00 -29.02
C ARG A 2 19.02 19.70 -29.22
N PRO A 3 18.94 19.14 -30.44
CA PRO A 3 18.29 17.86 -30.67
C PRO A 3 19.03 16.77 -29.88
N CYS A 4 18.31 16.01 -29.06
CA CYS A 4 18.86 14.80 -28.44
C CYS A 4 19.42 13.89 -29.55
N PRO A 5 20.65 13.35 -29.41
CA PRO A 5 21.20 12.43 -30.38
C PRO A 5 20.25 11.22 -30.46
N ARG A 6 19.81 10.88 -31.68
CA ARG A 6 19.01 9.69 -31.95
C ARG A 6 19.78 8.47 -31.47
N SER A 7 19.51 8.02 -30.25
CA SER A 7 20.12 6.82 -29.70
C SER A 7 19.61 5.63 -30.52
N HIS A 8 20.53 4.87 -31.11
CA HIS A 8 20.19 3.62 -31.78
C HIS A 8 19.29 2.77 -30.88
N PRO A 9 18.23 2.13 -31.42
CA PRO A 9 17.34 1.29 -30.63
C PRO A 9 18.16 0.18 -29.96
N ARG A 10 18.33 0.27 -28.64
CA ARG A 10 19.05 -0.73 -27.86
C ARG A 10 18.24 -2.02 -27.86
N THR A 11 18.92 -3.16 -27.85
CA THR A 11 18.27 -4.46 -27.69
C THR A 11 17.97 -4.72 -26.22
N CYS A 12 16.89 -5.44 -25.93
CA CYS A 12 16.55 -5.84 -24.57
C CYS A 12 17.63 -6.75 -23.99
N MET A 13 18.11 -6.42 -22.79
CA MET A 13 19.12 -7.21 -22.08
C MET A 13 18.64 -8.62 -21.70
N LYS A 14 17.33 -8.82 -21.53
CA LYS A 14 16.77 -10.05 -20.95
C LYS A 14 16.52 -11.12 -21.99
N CYS A 15 15.93 -10.77 -23.13
CA CYS A 15 15.67 -11.70 -24.23
C CYS A 15 16.68 -11.60 -25.39
N GLY A 16 17.48 -10.54 -25.47
CA GLY A 16 18.44 -10.34 -26.55
C GLY A 16 17.82 -10.11 -27.94
N GLN A 17 16.50 -10.03 -28.05
CA GLN A 17 15.79 -9.93 -29.34
C GLN A 17 14.89 -8.69 -29.43
N GLY A 18 14.08 -8.43 -28.41
CA GLY A 18 13.11 -7.34 -28.44
C GLY A 18 13.76 -5.97 -28.38
N THR A 19 13.17 -4.98 -29.06
CA THR A 19 13.61 -3.58 -28.96
C THR A 19 13.37 -3.05 -27.55
N ALA A 20 14.39 -2.41 -26.97
CA ALA A 20 14.29 -1.78 -25.67
C ALA A 20 13.26 -0.64 -25.70
N ALA A 21 12.26 -0.74 -24.83
CA ALA A 21 11.21 0.24 -24.66
C ALA A 21 11.42 1.11 -23.41
N LEU A 22 12.18 0.62 -22.42
CA LEU A 22 12.54 1.40 -21.25
C LEU A 22 13.93 1.03 -20.71
N VAL A 23 14.45 1.91 -19.86
CA VAL A 23 15.67 1.69 -19.06
C VAL A 23 15.33 1.96 -17.60
N ILE A 24 15.24 0.91 -16.79
CA ILE A 24 14.89 1.02 -15.36
C ILE A 24 16.09 1.58 -14.60
N ARG A 25 17.26 0.95 -14.79
CA ARG A 25 18.57 1.33 -14.24
C ARG A 25 19.54 1.56 -15.38
N VAL A 26 20.55 2.40 -15.14
CA VAL A 26 21.61 2.65 -16.13
C VAL A 26 22.23 1.30 -16.52
N GLY A 27 22.23 1.01 -17.82
CA GLY A 27 22.77 -0.27 -18.35
C GLY A 27 21.75 -1.40 -18.51
N ASP A 28 20.52 -1.25 -18.01
CA ASP A 28 19.52 -2.32 -18.00
C ASP A 28 18.30 -2.01 -18.91
N PRO A 29 18.42 -2.14 -20.25
CA PRO A 29 17.32 -1.92 -21.18
C PRO A 29 16.35 -3.10 -21.27
N PHE A 30 15.04 -2.84 -21.15
CA PHE A 30 13.98 -3.86 -21.25
C PHE A 30 13.04 -3.60 -22.43
N CYS A 31 12.64 -4.65 -23.15
CA CYS A 31 11.45 -4.60 -24.00
C CYS A 31 10.18 -4.66 -23.13
N ARG A 32 9.01 -4.37 -23.72
CA ARG A 32 7.74 -4.37 -22.99
C ARG A 32 7.40 -5.73 -22.36
N GLY A 33 7.63 -6.83 -23.08
CA GLY A 33 7.33 -8.19 -22.60
C GLY A 33 8.16 -8.58 -21.37
N CYS A 34 9.49 -8.52 -21.48
CA CYS A 34 10.38 -8.83 -20.36
C CYS A 34 10.18 -7.89 -19.17
N PHE A 35 9.79 -6.63 -19.41
CA PHE A 35 9.43 -5.73 -18.32
C PHE A 35 8.15 -6.15 -17.59
N ARG A 36 7.11 -6.58 -18.32
CA ARG A 36 5.89 -7.11 -17.70
C ARG A 36 6.21 -8.29 -16.79
N GLU A 37 6.97 -9.25 -17.30
CA GLU A 37 7.38 -10.43 -16.53
C GLU A 37 8.19 -10.06 -15.29
N TYR A 38 9.17 -9.16 -15.43
CA TYR A 38 9.93 -8.62 -14.31
C TYR A 38 8.99 -7.99 -13.25
N PHE A 39 8.08 -7.13 -13.70
CA PHE A 39 7.16 -6.40 -12.84
C PHE A 39 6.19 -7.35 -12.11
N VAL A 40 5.61 -8.33 -12.80
CA VAL A 40 4.72 -9.36 -12.22
C VAL A 40 5.49 -10.27 -11.27
N HIS A 41 6.66 -10.76 -11.68
CA HIS A 41 7.49 -11.65 -10.88
C HIS A 41 7.89 -11.00 -9.55
N LYS A 42 8.28 -9.72 -9.57
CA LYS A 42 8.66 -8.97 -8.38
C LYS A 42 7.54 -8.93 -7.32
N PHE A 43 6.29 -8.70 -7.73
CA PHE A 43 5.12 -8.65 -6.83
C PHE A 43 4.86 -10.02 -6.21
N ARG A 44 4.88 -11.05 -7.05
CA ARG A 44 4.62 -12.43 -6.64
C ARG A 44 5.71 -12.97 -5.72
N ALA A 45 6.98 -12.67 -6.03
CA ALA A 45 8.11 -13.01 -5.18
C ALA A 45 8.02 -12.31 -3.83
N MET A 46 7.62 -11.05 -3.82
CA MET A 46 7.42 -10.28 -2.60
C MET A 46 6.32 -10.92 -1.72
N LEU A 47 5.16 -11.29 -2.27
CA LEU A 47 4.11 -11.99 -1.49
C LEU A 47 4.58 -13.38 -1.02
N GLY A 48 5.22 -14.16 -1.90
CA GLY A 48 5.64 -15.54 -1.62
C GLY A 48 6.83 -15.67 -0.66
N LYS A 49 7.66 -14.63 -0.53
CA LYS A 49 8.74 -14.55 0.48
C LYS A 49 8.18 -14.28 1.88
N ASN A 50 7.21 -13.37 1.99
CA ASN A 50 6.66 -12.96 3.28
C ASN A 50 5.62 -13.95 3.84
N ARG A 51 4.83 -14.61 2.98
CA ARG A 51 3.88 -15.69 3.35
C ARG A 51 2.89 -15.34 4.46
N VAL A 52 2.50 -14.07 4.58
CA VAL A 52 1.58 -13.63 5.64
C VAL A 52 0.11 -13.79 5.25
N ILE A 53 -0.22 -13.89 3.96
CA ILE A 53 -1.60 -14.02 3.48
C ILE A 53 -1.90 -15.48 3.13
N PHE A 54 -2.80 -16.11 3.88
CA PHE A 54 -3.17 -17.51 3.74
C PHE A 54 -4.26 -17.69 2.66
N PRO A 55 -4.36 -18.89 2.06
CA PRO A 55 -5.46 -19.21 1.15
C PRO A 55 -6.83 -19.03 1.80
N GLY A 56 -7.80 -18.52 1.03
CA GLY A 56 -9.17 -18.26 1.47
C GLY A 56 -9.36 -16.99 2.28
N GLU A 57 -8.30 -16.35 2.78
CA GLU A 57 -8.42 -15.13 3.58
C GLU A 57 -8.99 -13.97 2.77
N LYS A 58 -9.82 -13.15 3.42
CA LYS A 58 -10.26 -11.87 2.87
C LYS A 58 -9.16 -10.82 3.03
N VAL A 59 -8.80 -10.13 1.95
CA VAL A 59 -7.79 -9.06 1.95
C VAL A 59 -8.38 -7.79 1.36
N LEU A 60 -8.35 -6.70 2.12
CA LEU A 60 -8.83 -5.39 1.68
C LEU A 60 -7.71 -4.64 0.96
N LEU A 61 -7.95 -4.13 -0.24
CA LEU A 61 -6.99 -3.35 -1.02
C LEU A 61 -7.40 -1.88 -0.93
N ALA A 62 -6.54 -1.04 -0.38
CA ALA A 62 -6.75 0.40 -0.38
C ALA A 62 -6.42 0.98 -1.76
N VAL A 63 -7.43 1.56 -2.40
CA VAL A 63 -7.35 2.18 -3.72
C VAL A 63 -7.50 3.69 -3.54
N SER A 64 -6.55 4.47 -4.06
CA SER A 64 -6.64 5.94 -4.06
C SER A 64 -6.94 6.53 -5.44
N GLY A 65 -6.98 5.68 -6.47
CA GLY A 65 -7.00 6.11 -7.88
C GLY A 65 -5.62 6.47 -8.42
N GLY A 66 -4.63 6.65 -7.55
CA GLY A 66 -3.26 7.00 -7.94
C GLY A 66 -2.47 5.82 -8.55
N PRO A 67 -1.36 6.10 -9.27
CA PRO A 67 -0.65 5.12 -10.09
C PRO A 67 -0.25 3.82 -9.38
N ALA A 68 0.25 3.92 -8.14
CA ALA A 68 0.74 2.76 -7.40
C ALA A 68 -0.40 1.85 -6.92
N SER A 69 -1.52 2.43 -6.48
CA SER A 69 -2.71 1.66 -6.08
C SER A 69 -3.37 0.96 -7.27
N SER A 70 -3.46 1.63 -8.43
CA SER A 70 -3.99 1.01 -9.65
C SER A 70 -3.10 -0.12 -10.16
N ALA A 71 -1.77 0.06 -10.13
CA ALA A 71 -0.81 -0.99 -10.47
C ALA A 71 -0.95 -2.20 -9.53
N MET A 72 -1.12 -1.96 -8.23
CA MET A 72 -1.35 -3.02 -7.24
C MET A 72 -2.62 -3.82 -7.55
N VAL A 73 -3.75 -3.14 -7.83
CA VAL A 73 -5.01 -3.79 -8.21
C VAL A 73 -4.82 -4.64 -9.47
N ARG A 74 -4.18 -4.10 -10.51
CA ARG A 74 -3.89 -4.86 -11.75
C ARG A 74 -3.08 -6.12 -11.46
N GLN A 75 -2.05 -6.02 -10.62
CA GLN A 75 -1.20 -7.17 -10.25
C GLN A 75 -1.96 -8.24 -9.46
N VAL A 76 -2.93 -7.83 -8.62
CA VAL A 76 -3.81 -8.77 -7.92
C VAL A 76 -4.78 -9.45 -8.88
N GLN A 77 -5.38 -8.71 -9.82
CA GLN A 77 -6.23 -9.28 -10.88
C GLN A 77 -5.46 -10.31 -11.71
N GLU A 78 -4.27 -9.96 -12.20
CA GLU A 78 -3.42 -10.88 -12.97
C GLU A 78 -3.00 -12.09 -12.12
N GLY A 79 -2.69 -11.88 -10.83
CA GLY A 79 -2.30 -12.93 -9.91
C GLY A 79 -3.42 -13.91 -9.57
N LEU A 80 -4.69 -13.48 -9.63
CA LEU A 80 -5.88 -14.30 -9.39
C LEU A 80 -6.43 -14.96 -10.65
N SER A 81 -5.99 -14.55 -11.85
CA SER A 81 -6.43 -15.14 -13.12
C SER A 81 -6.18 -16.66 -13.17
N ARG A 82 -7.09 -17.40 -13.81
CA ARG A 82 -6.98 -18.85 -14.00
C ARG A 82 -5.75 -19.26 -14.81
N GLU A 83 -5.27 -18.37 -15.67
CA GLU A 83 -4.09 -18.57 -16.52
C GLU A 83 -2.76 -18.40 -15.77
N ALA A 84 -2.79 -17.95 -14.51
CA ALA A 84 -1.59 -17.71 -13.73
C ALA A 84 -0.98 -19.02 -13.20
N ALA A 85 0.26 -19.33 -13.62
CA ALA A 85 0.99 -20.54 -13.22
C ALA A 85 1.12 -20.76 -11.69
N LYS A 86 1.03 -19.69 -10.89
CA LYS A 86 1.02 -19.74 -9.42
C LYS A 86 -0.11 -18.87 -8.86
N ARG A 87 -1.37 -19.22 -9.11
CA ARG A 87 -2.51 -18.37 -8.72
C ARG A 87 -2.47 -17.93 -7.25
N LEU A 88 -2.74 -16.65 -7.00
CA LEU A 88 -3.03 -16.12 -5.67
C LEU A 88 -4.32 -16.77 -5.15
N ARG A 89 -4.48 -16.89 -3.84
CA ARG A 89 -5.55 -17.71 -3.24
C ARG A 89 -6.38 -17.02 -2.18
N PHE A 90 -6.17 -15.72 -1.99
CA PHE A 90 -6.99 -14.91 -1.10
C PHE A 90 -8.17 -14.29 -1.86
N VAL A 91 -9.16 -13.82 -1.13
CA VAL A 91 -10.36 -13.15 -1.66
C VAL A 91 -10.18 -11.64 -1.53
N PRO A 92 -10.02 -10.89 -2.62
CA PRO A 92 -9.84 -9.45 -2.56
C PRO A 92 -11.17 -8.72 -2.31
N GLY A 93 -11.11 -7.61 -1.56
CA GLY A 93 -12.10 -6.54 -1.59
C GLY A 93 -11.39 -5.20 -1.74
N LEU A 94 -12.07 -4.17 -2.23
CA LEU A 94 -11.50 -2.84 -2.45
C LEU A 94 -12.08 -1.83 -1.45
N VAL A 95 -11.28 -0.85 -1.04
CA VAL A 95 -11.77 0.33 -0.31
C VAL A 95 -11.23 1.60 -0.97
N TYR A 96 -12.11 2.56 -1.19
CA TYR A 96 -11.79 3.91 -1.63
C TYR A 96 -12.30 4.91 -0.59
N VAL A 97 -11.41 5.80 -0.14
CA VAL A 97 -11.78 6.91 0.74
C VAL A 97 -11.89 8.17 -0.12
N GLU A 98 -13.09 8.74 -0.20
CA GLU A 98 -13.39 10.02 -0.83
C GLU A 98 -12.94 11.14 0.11
N GLU A 99 -12.08 12.03 -0.38
CA GLU A 99 -11.45 13.08 0.45
C GLU A 99 -11.57 14.46 -0.21
N GLY A 100 -12.50 14.62 -1.14
CA GLY A 100 -12.66 15.79 -1.98
C GLY A 100 -13.00 17.05 -1.18
N ALA A 101 -13.71 16.90 -0.06
CA ALA A 101 -13.99 18.00 0.87
C ALA A 101 -12.71 18.73 1.29
N VAL A 102 -11.75 18.01 1.89
CA VAL A 102 -10.49 18.58 2.39
C VAL A 102 -9.53 18.97 1.27
N ARG A 103 -9.75 18.45 0.06
CA ARG A 103 -9.05 18.87 -1.18
C ARG A 103 -9.66 20.09 -1.85
N ARG A 104 -10.63 20.75 -1.21
CA ARG A 104 -11.32 21.94 -1.73
C ARG A 104 -11.98 21.69 -3.09
N GLN A 105 -12.47 20.48 -3.31
CA GLN A 105 -13.30 20.17 -4.47
C GLN A 105 -14.73 20.67 -4.24
N SER A 106 -15.37 21.19 -5.29
CA SER A 106 -16.80 21.49 -5.25
C SER A 106 -17.62 20.18 -5.18
N PRO A 107 -18.88 20.22 -4.70
CA PRO A 107 -19.75 19.05 -4.68
C PRO A 107 -19.82 18.33 -6.04
N GLU A 108 -19.91 19.08 -7.14
CA GLU A 108 -19.96 18.54 -8.50
C GLU A 108 -18.66 17.81 -8.87
N GLN A 109 -17.51 18.36 -8.49
CA GLN A 109 -16.21 17.73 -8.72
C GLN A 109 -16.05 16.44 -7.90
N ARG A 110 -16.57 16.43 -6.67
CA ARG A 110 -16.59 15.22 -5.81
C ARG A 110 -17.45 14.14 -6.44
N GLU A 111 -18.66 14.48 -6.89
CA GLU A 111 -19.56 13.53 -7.56
C GLU A 111 -18.96 12.98 -8.85
N GLN A 112 -18.30 13.82 -9.65
CA GLN A 112 -17.61 13.38 -10.87
C GLN A 112 -16.44 12.43 -10.54
N THR A 113 -15.63 12.77 -9.53
CA THR A 113 -14.51 11.92 -9.09
C THR A 113 -15.01 10.59 -8.56
N LEU A 114 -16.08 10.61 -7.75
CA LEU A 114 -16.75 9.41 -7.23
C LEU A 114 -17.24 8.53 -8.38
N ALA A 115 -18.00 9.08 -9.32
CA ALA A 115 -18.52 8.32 -10.47
C ALA A 115 -17.39 7.68 -11.30
N GLN A 116 -16.28 8.43 -11.51
CA GLN A 116 -15.11 7.91 -12.19
C GLN A 116 -14.46 6.76 -11.39
N MET A 117 -14.29 6.93 -10.08
CA MET A 117 -13.70 5.90 -9.22
C MET A 117 -14.58 4.67 -9.13
N GLU A 118 -15.90 4.81 -8.97
CA GLU A 118 -16.86 3.70 -8.97
C GLU A 118 -16.78 2.91 -10.28
N THR A 119 -16.70 3.59 -11.43
CA THR A 119 -16.52 2.94 -12.73
C THR A 119 -15.26 2.06 -12.74
N LEU A 120 -14.13 2.58 -12.20
CA LEU A 120 -12.89 1.82 -12.13
C LEU A 120 -12.96 0.64 -11.16
N LEU A 121 -13.60 0.83 -9.99
CA LEU A 121 -13.78 -0.20 -8.98
C LEU A 121 -14.69 -1.33 -9.50
N GLN A 122 -15.80 -0.98 -10.14
CA GLN A 122 -16.74 -1.92 -10.76
C GLN A 122 -16.06 -2.73 -11.87
N ALA A 123 -15.25 -2.08 -12.71
CA ALA A 123 -14.50 -2.76 -13.77
C ALA A 123 -13.51 -3.81 -13.24
N THR A 124 -13.19 -3.81 -11.94
CA THR A 124 -12.32 -4.83 -11.36
C THR A 124 -13.00 -6.18 -11.15
N GLY A 125 -14.33 -6.20 -11.00
CA GLY A 125 -15.12 -7.37 -10.61
C GLY A 125 -14.99 -7.78 -9.13
N PHE A 126 -14.29 -7.00 -8.30
CA PHE A 126 -14.17 -7.27 -6.86
C PHE A 126 -15.23 -6.51 -6.05
N PRO A 127 -15.66 -7.04 -4.89
CA PRO A 127 -16.49 -6.27 -3.96
C PRO A 127 -15.73 -5.02 -3.51
N TYR A 128 -16.40 -3.87 -3.47
CA TYR A 128 -15.77 -2.60 -3.12
C TYR A 128 -16.59 -1.81 -2.10
N HIS A 129 -15.90 -0.97 -1.33
CA HIS A 129 -16.46 -0.08 -0.31
C HIS A 129 -16.03 1.35 -0.64
N VAL A 130 -16.99 2.25 -0.81
CA VAL A 130 -16.76 3.69 -0.92
C VAL A 130 -17.09 4.31 0.42
N ILE A 131 -16.17 5.11 0.95
CA ILE A 131 -16.25 5.71 2.28
C ILE A 131 -15.87 7.17 2.15
N HIS A 132 -16.54 8.03 2.91
CA HIS A 132 -16.23 9.45 2.93
C HIS A 132 -15.34 9.78 4.13
N LEU A 133 -14.37 10.67 3.92
CA LEU A 133 -13.47 11.10 5.00
C LEU A 133 -14.22 11.66 6.21
N GLU A 134 -15.37 12.28 5.96
CA GLU A 134 -16.31 12.79 6.96
C GLU A 134 -16.74 11.74 7.98
N GLU A 135 -16.83 10.46 7.59
CA GLU A 135 -17.16 9.35 8.49
C GLU A 135 -16.12 9.16 9.61
N ALA A 136 -14.92 9.73 9.46
CA ALA A 136 -13.89 9.67 10.49
C ALA A 136 -14.32 10.34 11.81
N LEU A 137 -15.26 11.30 11.73
CA LEU A 137 -15.82 11.99 12.89
C LEU A 137 -16.71 11.08 13.77
N GLN A 138 -17.17 9.96 13.21
CA GLN A 138 -18.08 9.02 13.87
C GLN A 138 -17.38 7.71 14.26
N LEU A 139 -16.05 7.63 14.09
CA LEU A 139 -15.30 6.43 14.41
C LEU A 139 -15.39 6.10 15.90
N PRO A 140 -15.57 4.82 16.25
CA PRO A 140 -15.60 4.42 17.65
C PRO A 140 -14.23 4.65 18.30
N PRO A 141 -14.16 5.00 19.60
CA PRO A 141 -12.89 5.19 20.30
C PRO A 141 -11.95 3.98 20.26
N SER A 142 -12.49 2.77 20.04
CA SER A 142 -11.72 1.53 19.89
C SER A 142 -10.76 1.55 18.69
N ILE A 143 -10.92 2.46 17.71
CA ILE A 143 -9.93 2.63 16.64
C ILE A 143 -8.57 3.12 17.16
N LEU A 144 -8.58 3.76 18.33
CA LEU A 144 -7.38 4.27 19.03
C LEU A 144 -6.76 3.21 19.94
N GLN A 145 -7.21 1.96 19.87
CA GLN A 145 -6.63 0.83 20.58
C GLN A 145 -6.25 -0.29 19.60
N PRO A 146 -5.15 -1.03 19.85
CA PRO A 146 -4.90 -2.28 19.15
C PRO A 146 -6.07 -3.24 19.38
N GLY A 147 -6.60 -3.83 18.32
CA GLY A 147 -7.64 -4.85 18.45
C GLY A 147 -7.08 -6.12 19.08
N LEU A 148 -7.94 -6.89 19.74
CA LEU A 148 -7.55 -8.17 20.33
C LEU A 148 -7.03 -9.09 19.21
N GLU A 149 -5.77 -9.52 19.31
CA GLU A 149 -5.24 -10.55 18.42
C GLU A 149 -6.15 -11.77 18.53
N ARG A 150 -6.59 -12.30 17.39
CA ARG A 150 -7.33 -13.57 17.36
C ARG A 150 -6.36 -14.68 17.77
N SER A 151 -6.26 -14.93 19.07
CA SER A 151 -5.51 -16.03 19.67
C SER A 151 -6.22 -17.35 19.35
N GLY A 152 -5.97 -17.88 18.16
CA GLY A 152 -6.19 -19.28 17.86
C GLY A 152 -4.93 -20.09 18.17
N PRO A 153 -5.04 -21.40 18.49
CA PRO A 153 -3.88 -22.28 18.63
C PRO A 153 -3.04 -22.23 17.35
N SER A 154 -1.74 -22.55 17.44
CA SER A 154 -0.79 -22.53 16.32
C SER A 154 -1.45 -23.09 15.06
N GLY A 155 -1.87 -22.19 14.17
CA GLY A 155 -2.57 -22.55 12.96
C GLY A 155 -1.68 -23.44 12.08
N PRO A 156 -2.25 -24.14 11.10
CA PRO A 156 -1.46 -24.95 10.18
C PRO A 156 -0.35 -24.08 9.56
N SER A 157 0.82 -24.69 9.37
CA SER A 157 1.92 -24.04 8.66
C SER A 157 1.42 -23.50 7.32
N TYR A 158 1.99 -22.40 6.83
CA TYR A 158 1.59 -21.82 5.54
C TYR A 158 1.55 -22.87 4.42
N LYS A 159 2.51 -23.80 4.43
CA LYS A 159 2.57 -24.89 3.45
C LYS A 159 1.37 -25.84 3.59
N GLU A 160 1.03 -26.24 4.82
CA GLU A 160 -0.11 -27.11 5.11
C GLU A 160 -1.43 -26.45 4.71
N ALA A 161 -1.62 -25.17 5.03
CA ALA A 161 -2.80 -24.41 4.63
C ALA A 161 -2.94 -24.34 3.10
N VAL A 162 -1.82 -24.18 2.38
CA VAL A 162 -1.78 -24.21 0.91
C VAL A 162 -2.14 -25.58 0.38
N ASP A 163 -1.57 -26.66 0.92
CA ASP A 163 -1.77 -28.02 0.43
C ASP A 163 -3.23 -28.48 0.67
N SER A 164 -3.78 -28.25 1.87
CA SER A 164 -5.18 -28.52 2.19
C SER A 164 -6.15 -27.78 1.27
N PHE A 165 -5.85 -26.50 0.96
CA PHE A 165 -6.66 -25.73 0.03
C PHE A 165 -6.61 -26.25 -1.41
N ILE A 166 -5.46 -26.77 -1.89
CA ILE A 166 -5.40 -27.42 -3.22
C ILE A 166 -6.26 -28.68 -3.23
N GLN A 167 -6.16 -29.49 -2.17
CA GLN A 167 -6.88 -30.75 -2.09
C GLN A 167 -8.39 -30.54 -2.09
N GLN A 168 -8.87 -29.55 -1.34
CA GLN A 168 -10.29 -29.18 -1.32
C GLN A 168 -10.79 -28.71 -2.70
N GLN A 169 -10.04 -27.85 -3.40
CA GLN A 169 -10.41 -27.42 -4.76
C GLN A 169 -10.40 -28.54 -5.81
N ARG A 170 -9.60 -29.61 -5.59
CA ARG A 170 -9.60 -30.78 -6.48
C ARG A 170 -10.79 -31.68 -6.25
N GLN A 171 -11.28 -31.77 -5.00
CA GLN A 171 -12.46 -32.56 -4.64
C GLN A 171 -13.76 -31.87 -5.12
N ASP A 172 -13.82 -30.54 -5.07
CA ASP A 172 -14.95 -29.77 -5.62
C ASP A 172 -14.92 -29.66 -7.16
N GLY A 173 -13.88 -30.19 -7.82
CA GLY A 173 -13.66 -30.06 -9.27
C GLY A 173 -14.38 -31.08 -10.16
N ASP A 174 -15.05 -32.10 -9.60
CA ASP A 174 -15.81 -33.12 -10.35
C ASP A 174 -17.34 -32.97 -10.21
N SER A 175 -17.79 -32.04 -9.38
CA SER A 175 -19.16 -31.57 -9.37
C SER A 175 -19.13 -30.14 -9.90
N GLY A 176 -19.51 -29.94 -11.15
CA GLY A 176 -19.64 -28.63 -11.78
C GLY A 176 -20.50 -27.69 -10.94
N THR A 177 -19.86 -27.01 -9.99
CA THR A 177 -20.49 -26.10 -9.07
C THR A 177 -19.63 -24.85 -9.09
N SER A 178 -20.22 -23.80 -9.62
CA SER A 178 -19.91 -22.40 -9.40
C SER A 178 -19.20 -22.18 -8.06
N LEU A 179 -18.26 -21.22 -8.02
CA LEU A 179 -17.83 -20.52 -6.81
C LEU A 179 -18.94 -20.54 -5.75
N PRO A 180 -18.67 -20.82 -4.45
CA PRO A 180 -19.71 -20.73 -3.44
C PRO A 180 -20.30 -19.32 -3.50
N GLY A 181 -21.46 -19.23 -4.13
CA GLY A 181 -22.33 -18.08 -4.10
C GLY A 181 -22.86 -18.04 -2.69
N HIS A 182 -22.10 -17.41 -1.79
CA HIS A 182 -22.74 -16.72 -0.69
C HIS A 182 -23.55 -15.57 -1.32
N SER A 183 -24.76 -15.92 -1.74
CA SER A 183 -25.86 -14.99 -1.90
C SER A 183 -26.15 -14.39 -0.52
N THR A 184 -25.39 -13.38 -0.15
CA THR A 184 -25.98 -12.21 0.46
C THR A 184 -26.11 -11.20 -0.67
N GLN A 185 -27.20 -11.35 -1.44
CA GLN A 185 -27.80 -10.19 -2.08
C GLN A 185 -28.27 -9.28 -0.94
N ASP A 186 -27.37 -8.42 -0.46
CA ASP A 186 -27.78 -7.10 0.00
C ASP A 186 -27.61 -6.17 -1.20
N THR A 187 -28.44 -6.42 -2.22
CA THR A 187 -28.84 -5.34 -3.12
C THR A 187 -30.12 -4.81 -2.51
N PRO A 188 -30.15 -3.59 -1.90
CA PRO A 188 -31.42 -3.01 -1.51
C PRO A 188 -32.14 -2.65 -2.81
N ALA A 189 -33.04 -3.53 -3.25
CA ALA A 189 -34.10 -3.16 -4.15
C ALA A 189 -34.98 -2.13 -3.42
N GLY A 190 -34.93 -0.88 -3.88
CA GLY A 190 -35.88 0.17 -3.53
C GLY A 190 -35.80 0.70 -2.09
N SER A 191 -34.94 1.68 -1.86
CA SER A 191 -35.07 2.62 -0.74
C SER A 191 -34.59 4.01 -1.18
N PRO A 192 -35.15 5.09 -0.60
CA PRO A 192 -35.05 6.45 -1.13
C PRO A 192 -33.59 6.84 -1.33
N ALA A 193 -33.29 7.50 -2.46
CA ALA A 193 -31.96 7.89 -2.88
C ALA A 193 -31.14 8.44 -1.69
N THR A 194 -30.27 7.59 -1.13
CA THR A 194 -29.30 8.03 -0.14
C THR A 194 -28.42 9.09 -0.82
N PRO A 195 -28.23 10.27 -0.21
CA PRO A 195 -27.34 11.29 -0.75
C PRO A 195 -25.99 10.67 -1.10
N ARG A 196 -25.49 10.92 -2.32
CA ARG A 196 -24.17 10.40 -2.76
C ARG A 196 -23.00 11.03 -2.00
N LEU A 197 -23.25 12.14 -1.32
CA LEU A 197 -22.30 12.86 -0.50
C LEU A 197 -22.84 12.96 0.94
N PRO A 198 -21.96 13.04 1.95
CA PRO A 198 -22.35 13.24 3.34
C PRO A 198 -23.07 14.57 3.56
N ASP A 199 -23.71 14.70 4.72
CA ASP A 199 -24.39 15.93 5.11
C ASP A 199 -23.43 17.14 5.16
N ALA A 200 -23.97 18.31 4.83
CA ALA A 200 -23.21 19.55 4.77
C ALA A 200 -22.66 19.96 6.15
N ALA A 201 -23.39 19.69 7.24
CA ALA A 201 -22.92 20.01 8.59
C ALA A 201 -21.72 19.13 8.99
N GLN A 202 -21.76 17.84 8.66
CA GLN A 202 -20.63 16.92 8.89
C GLN A 202 -19.40 17.34 8.08
N THR A 203 -19.61 17.74 6.82
CA THR A 203 -18.54 18.25 5.96
C THR A 203 -17.92 19.52 6.55
N GLN A 204 -18.74 20.44 7.06
CA GLN A 204 -18.26 21.68 7.69
C GLN A 204 -17.46 21.41 8.97
N GLU A 205 -17.89 20.46 9.80
CA GLU A 205 -17.16 20.07 11.01
C GLU A 205 -15.78 19.49 10.68
N LEU A 206 -15.69 18.62 9.67
CA LEU A 206 -14.42 18.09 9.18
C LEU A 206 -13.49 19.23 8.72
N LEU A 207 -14.02 20.16 7.92
CA LEU A 207 -13.24 21.30 7.41
C LEU A 207 -12.74 22.19 8.55
N ARG A 208 -13.57 22.44 9.58
CA ARG A 208 -13.17 23.18 10.78
C ARG A 208 -11.99 22.52 11.51
N GLY A 209 -11.99 21.19 11.62
CA GLY A 209 -10.86 20.43 12.18
C GLY A 209 -9.57 20.59 11.37
N PHE A 210 -9.67 20.57 10.03
CA PHE A 210 -8.53 20.81 9.15
C PHE A 210 -8.05 22.28 9.18
N GLU A 211 -8.94 23.24 9.36
CA GLU A 211 -8.57 24.65 9.52
C GLU A 211 -7.81 24.89 10.83
N ALA A 212 -8.25 24.24 11.92
CA ALA A 212 -7.58 24.27 13.23
C ALA A 212 -6.15 23.71 13.20
N ALA A 213 -5.85 22.77 12.29
CA ALA A 213 -4.49 22.36 12.00
C ALA A 213 -3.74 23.51 11.28
N GLY A 214 -3.08 24.37 12.05
CA GLY A 214 -2.53 25.66 11.57
C GLY A 214 -1.40 25.57 10.54
N THR A 215 -0.86 24.39 10.23
CA THR A 215 0.22 24.20 9.25
C THR A 215 -0.16 23.21 8.15
N ALA A 216 0.45 23.37 6.96
CA ALA A 216 0.28 22.44 5.84
C ALA A 216 0.71 21.00 6.21
N THR A 217 1.79 20.86 6.97
CA THR A 217 2.26 19.56 7.49
C THR A 217 1.22 18.92 8.42
N ALA A 218 0.68 19.67 9.39
CA ALA A 218 -0.31 19.12 10.32
C ALA A 218 -1.58 18.64 9.61
N ARG A 219 -2.01 19.33 8.55
CA ARG A 219 -3.16 18.93 7.72
C ARG A 219 -2.89 17.66 6.92
N GLU A 220 -1.69 17.50 6.34
CA GLU A 220 -1.32 16.26 5.63
C GLU A 220 -1.25 15.06 6.59
N GLU A 221 -0.68 15.27 7.77
CA GLU A 221 -0.62 14.27 8.85
C GLU A 221 -2.01 13.87 9.34
N LEU A 222 -2.89 14.85 9.60
CA LEU A 222 -4.28 14.63 9.98
C LEU A 222 -5.01 13.81 8.91
N LEU A 223 -4.88 14.16 7.63
CA LEU A 223 -5.50 13.39 6.55
C LEU A 223 -4.98 11.94 6.51
N GLN A 224 -3.67 11.75 6.58
CA GLN A 224 -3.07 10.42 6.51
C GLN A 224 -3.55 9.54 7.67
N MET A 225 -3.66 10.12 8.87
CA MET A 225 -4.18 9.44 10.06
C MET A 225 -5.66 9.06 9.88
N LEU A 226 -6.53 10.01 9.58
CA LEU A 226 -7.98 9.76 9.44
C LEU A 226 -8.27 8.72 8.34
N ARG A 227 -7.57 8.82 7.20
CA ARG A 227 -7.65 7.81 6.13
C ARG A 227 -7.28 6.42 6.64
N THR A 228 -6.17 6.31 7.38
CA THR A 228 -5.70 5.02 7.89
C THR A 228 -6.70 4.43 8.87
N HIS A 229 -7.25 5.25 9.77
CA HIS A 229 -8.28 4.82 10.74
C HIS A 229 -9.55 4.34 10.04
N LEU A 230 -10.04 5.06 9.03
CA LEU A 230 -11.21 4.63 8.25
C LEU A 230 -10.96 3.29 7.55
N ILE A 231 -9.81 3.12 6.89
CA ILE A 231 -9.47 1.89 6.18
C ILE A 231 -9.41 0.70 7.16
N VAL A 232 -8.77 0.88 8.31
CA VAL A 232 -8.65 -0.17 9.33
C VAL A 232 -10.01 -0.50 9.95
N GLN A 233 -10.82 0.51 10.28
CA GLN A 233 -12.16 0.30 10.81
C GLN A 233 -13.04 -0.47 9.81
N THR A 234 -12.98 -0.10 8.54
CA THR A 234 -13.67 -0.82 7.45
C THR A 234 -13.22 -2.26 7.36
N ALA A 235 -11.92 -2.50 7.52
CA ALA A 235 -11.37 -3.84 7.53
C ALA A 235 -11.97 -4.66 8.68
N ARG A 236 -12.08 -4.09 9.89
CA ARG A 236 -12.73 -4.73 11.05
C ARG A 236 -14.19 -5.04 10.79
N ASP A 237 -14.96 -4.03 10.40
CA ASP A 237 -16.42 -4.14 10.23
C ASP A 237 -16.82 -5.13 9.14
N ARG A 238 -15.99 -5.26 8.09
CA ARG A 238 -16.24 -6.16 6.96
C ARG A 238 -15.48 -7.49 7.06
N GLY A 239 -14.76 -7.74 8.17
CA GLY A 239 -14.07 -9.00 8.45
C GLY A 239 -12.83 -9.25 7.58
N TYR A 240 -12.10 -8.21 7.20
CA TYR A 240 -10.78 -8.31 6.57
C TYR A 240 -9.69 -8.27 7.64
N ALA A 241 -8.94 -9.36 7.80
CA ALA A 241 -7.80 -9.40 8.73
C ALA A 241 -6.55 -8.71 8.16
N LYS A 242 -6.54 -8.40 6.86
CA LYS A 242 -5.37 -7.87 6.15
C LYS A 242 -5.74 -6.75 5.20
N VAL A 243 -4.92 -5.70 5.16
CA VAL A 243 -5.07 -4.54 4.28
C VAL A 243 -3.84 -4.39 3.40
N MET A 244 -3.97 -4.41 2.08
CA MET A 244 -2.90 -4.04 1.15
C MET A 244 -2.91 -2.54 0.83
N MET A 245 -1.78 -1.87 1.07
CA MET A 245 -1.57 -0.47 0.73
C MET A 245 -0.65 -0.33 -0.50
N GLY A 246 -1.06 0.50 -1.46
CA GLY A 246 -0.31 0.77 -2.69
C GLY A 246 0.90 1.71 -2.51
N GLU A 247 1.68 1.58 -1.44
CA GLU A 247 2.83 2.43 -1.18
C GLU A 247 4.05 1.98 -1.99
N SER A 248 4.58 2.87 -2.84
CA SER A 248 5.78 2.61 -3.66
C SER A 248 7.06 2.83 -2.86
N LEU A 249 8.19 2.26 -3.30
CA LEU A 249 9.53 2.51 -2.74
C LEU A 249 9.82 4.01 -2.60
N THR A 250 9.45 4.77 -3.62
CA THR A 250 9.59 6.23 -3.63
C THR A 250 8.78 6.89 -2.52
N ARG A 251 7.51 6.49 -2.35
CA ARG A 251 6.65 7.03 -1.29
C ARG A 251 7.13 6.64 0.10
N VAL A 252 7.57 5.40 0.29
CA VAL A 252 8.12 4.94 1.57
C VAL A 252 9.41 5.69 1.91
N ALA A 253 10.31 5.93 0.95
CA ALA A 253 11.53 6.72 1.18
C ALA A 253 11.23 8.19 1.57
N ILE A 254 10.23 8.81 0.93
CA ILE A 254 9.78 10.16 1.28
C ILE A 254 9.19 10.17 2.69
N LYS A 255 8.32 9.21 3.01
CA LYS A 255 7.71 9.09 4.34
C LYS A 255 8.76 8.90 5.42
N LEU A 256 9.74 8.03 5.19
CA LEU A 256 10.89 7.79 6.03
C LEU A 256 11.62 9.10 6.39
N LEU A 257 12.06 9.86 5.38
CA LEU A 257 12.80 11.11 5.61
C LEU A 257 11.91 12.22 6.19
N THR A 258 10.61 12.21 5.89
CA THR A 258 9.64 13.12 6.51
C THR A 258 9.52 12.83 8.01
N ASN A 259 9.33 11.57 8.40
CA ASN A 259 9.24 11.20 9.81
C ASN A 259 10.52 11.54 10.58
N LEU A 260 11.69 11.31 9.99
CA LEU A 260 12.96 11.78 10.56
C LEU A 260 12.99 13.30 10.77
N SER A 261 12.54 14.06 9.78
CA SER A 261 12.50 15.52 9.82
C SER A 261 11.49 16.07 10.83
N LEU A 262 10.45 15.28 11.16
CA LEU A 262 9.46 15.59 12.19
C LEU A 262 9.88 15.13 13.60
N GLY A 263 11.11 14.61 13.77
CA GLY A 263 11.58 14.09 15.06
C GLY A 263 11.00 12.72 15.42
N ARG A 264 10.39 12.01 14.47
CA ARG A 264 9.76 10.69 14.66
C ARG A 264 10.73 9.55 14.34
N GLY A 265 11.96 9.64 14.88
CA GLY A 265 13.01 8.64 14.67
C GLY A 265 12.67 7.26 15.25
N ALA A 266 11.95 7.20 16.37
CA ALA A 266 11.48 5.93 16.96
C ALA A 266 10.53 5.15 16.02
N PHE A 267 9.92 5.84 15.06
CA PHE A 267 8.94 5.29 14.12
C PHE A 267 9.60 4.65 12.91
N LEU A 268 10.92 4.82 12.74
CA LEU A 268 11.71 4.25 11.66
C LEU A 268 11.42 2.76 11.51
N ALA A 269 11.41 2.04 12.63
CA ALA A 269 11.15 0.62 12.61
C ALA A 269 9.84 0.30 11.90
N VAL A 270 8.74 0.86 12.37
CA VAL A 270 7.41 0.63 11.79
C VAL A 270 7.32 0.90 10.28
N ASP A 271 8.07 1.89 9.78
CA ASP A 271 8.08 2.26 8.36
C ASP A 271 9.12 1.49 7.52
N THR A 272 10.15 0.89 8.12
CA THR A 272 11.28 0.27 7.40
C THR A 272 11.68 -1.15 7.79
N VAL A 273 11.21 -1.76 8.90
CA VAL A 273 11.96 -2.88 9.54
C VAL A 273 12.40 -3.97 8.54
N SER A 274 13.65 -4.38 8.63
CA SER A 274 14.06 -5.76 8.33
C SER A 274 14.81 -6.26 9.56
N LEU A 275 14.50 -7.46 10.07
CA LEU A 275 15.34 -8.05 11.12
C LEU A 275 16.59 -8.70 10.52
N GLY A 276 17.70 -8.49 11.24
CA GLY A 276 18.78 -9.47 11.39
C GLY A 276 19.78 -9.57 10.24
N VAL A 277 20.79 -8.70 10.23
CA VAL A 277 22.11 -9.11 9.73
C VAL A 277 22.68 -10.10 10.76
N THR A 278 22.47 -11.40 10.55
CA THR A 278 23.39 -12.37 11.15
C THR A 278 24.72 -12.18 10.44
N ARG A 279 25.71 -11.64 11.14
CA ARG A 279 27.08 -11.50 10.67
C ARG A 279 27.67 -12.90 10.45
N CYS A 280 27.46 -13.48 9.27
CA CYS A 280 28.25 -14.61 8.81
C CYS A 280 29.61 -14.07 8.38
N ARG A 281 30.65 -14.38 9.17
CA ARG A 281 32.03 -14.23 8.72
C ARG A 281 32.24 -15.21 7.56
N GLY A 282 32.51 -14.66 6.37
CA GLY A 282 33.21 -15.36 5.31
C GLY A 282 32.40 -15.67 4.05
N GLY A 283 33.01 -15.37 2.90
CA GLY A 283 32.85 -16.14 1.68
C GLY A 283 31.68 -15.77 0.78
N VAL A 284 32.02 -15.17 -0.37
CA VAL A 284 31.17 -15.13 -1.55
C VAL A 284 30.75 -16.56 -1.95
N ALA A 285 29.44 -16.83 -2.06
CA ALA A 285 28.79 -17.70 -3.07
C ALA A 285 27.49 -18.40 -2.57
N TRP A 286 26.45 -18.36 -3.43
CA TRP A 286 25.23 -19.19 -3.52
C TRP A 286 24.25 -19.28 -2.33
N TRP A 287 23.34 -18.30 -2.24
CA TRP A 287 22.13 -18.32 -1.39
C TRP A 287 20.93 -18.98 -2.10
N TRP A 288 20.92 -20.29 -2.34
CA TRP A 288 19.71 -20.96 -2.87
C TRP A 288 19.32 -22.29 -2.20
N HIS A 289 20.06 -22.80 -1.21
CA HIS A 289 19.76 -24.11 -0.62
C HIS A 289 19.96 -24.20 0.90
N SER A 290 19.31 -23.35 1.71
CA SER A 290 19.21 -23.62 3.15
C SER A 290 17.78 -23.42 3.68
N PRO A 291 17.13 -24.46 4.28
CA PRO A 291 15.72 -24.39 4.72
C PRO A 291 15.50 -23.84 6.14
N LEU A 292 16.53 -23.41 6.89
CA LEU A 292 16.43 -23.22 8.35
C LEU A 292 16.59 -21.80 8.89
N ALA A 293 16.50 -20.75 8.06
CA ALA A 293 16.39 -19.38 8.53
C ALA A 293 15.11 -18.73 7.97
N ALA A 294 13.98 -18.93 8.63
CA ALA A 294 12.76 -18.17 8.39
C ALA A 294 12.92 -16.75 8.96
N LEU A 295 13.79 -15.95 8.33
CA LEU A 295 13.89 -14.52 8.57
C LEU A 295 12.69 -13.83 7.90
N HIS A 296 11.72 -13.39 8.71
CA HIS A 296 10.57 -12.60 8.25
C HIS A 296 11.02 -11.17 7.89
N PRO A 297 10.82 -10.67 6.65
CA PRO A 297 11.11 -9.29 6.28
C PRO A 297 10.10 -8.30 6.90
N GLN A 298 10.46 -7.68 8.03
CA GLN A 298 9.50 -6.99 8.92
C GLN A 298 9.03 -5.57 8.51
N GLY A 299 9.20 -5.12 7.27
CA GLY A 299 8.76 -3.80 6.78
C GLY A 299 7.71 -3.93 5.69
N PHE A 300 7.40 -5.18 5.35
CA PHE A 300 6.30 -5.54 4.49
C PHE A 300 4.97 -5.44 5.23
N THR A 301 4.99 -5.68 6.55
CA THR A 301 3.82 -5.75 7.43
C THR A 301 3.86 -4.66 8.49
N ASP A 302 2.70 -4.17 8.86
CA ASP A 302 2.48 -3.19 9.92
C ASP A 302 1.35 -3.70 10.80
N GLN A 303 1.71 -4.05 12.03
CA GLN A 303 0.88 -4.79 13.00
C GLN A 303 0.41 -3.91 14.16
N ARG A 304 0.58 -2.59 14.08
CA ARG A 304 0.24 -1.68 15.20
C ARG A 304 -1.22 -1.74 15.61
N HIS A 305 -2.10 -2.14 14.70
CA HIS A 305 -3.53 -2.28 14.92
C HIS A 305 -3.91 -3.60 15.59
N GLY A 306 -3.00 -4.57 15.76
CA GLY A 306 -3.23 -5.87 16.39
C GLY A 306 -4.02 -6.84 15.50
N ASP A 307 -5.32 -6.64 15.41
CA ASP A 307 -6.27 -7.51 14.71
C ASP A 307 -6.26 -7.38 13.17
N VAL A 308 -5.84 -6.22 12.67
CA VAL A 308 -5.70 -5.93 11.24
C VAL A 308 -4.24 -5.72 10.87
N MET A 309 -3.71 -6.56 9.98
CA MET A 309 -2.34 -6.44 9.47
C MET A 309 -2.32 -5.63 8.17
N VAL A 310 -1.64 -4.49 8.18
CA VAL A 310 -1.40 -3.70 6.97
C VAL A 310 -0.17 -4.25 6.24
N VAL A 311 -0.24 -4.41 4.93
CA VAL A 311 0.86 -4.92 4.10
C VAL A 311 1.15 -4.01 2.91
N ARG A 312 2.42 -3.87 2.51
CA ARG A 312 2.88 -2.91 1.49
C ARG A 312 3.51 -3.61 0.29
N PRO A 313 2.71 -4.22 -0.61
CA PRO A 313 3.26 -5.04 -1.68
C PRO A 313 3.99 -4.25 -2.77
N MET A 314 3.74 -2.95 -2.87
CA MET A 314 4.37 -2.08 -3.87
C MET A 314 5.70 -1.46 -3.39
N ARG A 315 6.15 -1.77 -2.16
CA ARG A 315 7.30 -1.10 -1.52
C ARG A 315 8.64 -1.29 -2.24
N ASP A 316 8.77 -2.28 -3.11
CA ASP A 316 9.99 -2.51 -3.88
C ASP A 316 9.98 -1.79 -5.23
N TYR A 317 8.88 -1.11 -5.59
CA TYR A 317 8.71 -0.46 -6.89
C TYR A 317 8.95 1.04 -6.81
N THR A 318 9.80 1.56 -7.68
CA THR A 318 9.97 3.01 -7.85
C THR A 318 8.77 3.62 -8.58
N ALA A 319 8.53 4.92 -8.35
CA ALA A 319 7.51 5.67 -9.09
C ALA A 319 7.72 5.58 -10.62
N LYS A 320 8.97 5.55 -11.07
CA LYS A 320 9.35 5.40 -12.49
C LYS A 320 8.89 4.05 -13.05
N GLU A 321 9.16 2.94 -12.36
CA GLU A 321 8.71 1.60 -12.79
C GLU A 321 7.18 1.54 -12.90
N ILE A 322 6.48 2.07 -11.89
CA ILE A 322 5.01 2.11 -11.85
C ILE A 322 4.45 2.93 -13.03
N ALA A 323 5.03 4.10 -13.30
CA ALA A 323 4.61 4.95 -14.41
C ALA A 323 4.77 4.25 -15.77
N PHE A 324 5.90 3.58 -16.02
CA PHE A 324 6.11 2.82 -17.25
C PHE A 324 5.14 1.63 -17.36
N TYR A 325 4.91 0.90 -16.27
CA TYR A 325 3.97 -0.23 -16.26
C TYR A 325 2.57 0.25 -16.60
N ASN A 326 2.07 1.28 -15.91
CA ASN A 326 0.74 1.81 -16.16
C ASN A 326 0.58 2.32 -17.59
N ARG A 327 1.60 3.00 -18.12
CA ARG A 327 1.59 3.50 -19.50
C ARG A 327 1.63 2.39 -20.54
N PHE A 328 2.43 1.35 -20.35
CA PHE A 328 2.59 0.27 -21.33
C PHE A 328 1.43 -0.72 -21.34
N PHE A 329 0.75 -0.90 -20.21
CA PHE A 329 -0.34 -1.87 -20.06
C PHE A 329 -1.69 -1.19 -19.80
N SER A 330 -1.79 0.10 -20.12
CA SER A 330 -3.01 0.91 -20.07
C SER A 330 -3.77 0.73 -18.75
N VAL A 331 -3.05 0.79 -17.63
CA VAL A 331 -3.67 0.69 -16.29
C VAL A 331 -4.36 2.02 -15.99
N PRO A 332 -5.67 2.02 -15.71
CA PRO A 332 -6.41 3.25 -15.49
C PRO A 332 -6.01 3.91 -14.16
N THR A 333 -5.84 5.22 -14.18
CA THR A 333 -5.50 6.04 -13.01
C THR A 333 -6.35 7.30 -13.01
N VAL A 334 -6.74 7.76 -11.84
CA VAL A 334 -7.45 9.03 -11.64
C VAL A 334 -6.46 10.09 -11.16
N SER A 335 -6.58 11.29 -11.72
CA SER A 335 -5.81 12.44 -11.26
C SER A 335 -6.47 12.99 -10.00
N VAL A 336 -5.83 12.78 -8.86
CA VAL A 336 -6.30 13.34 -7.58
C VAL A 336 -5.57 14.66 -7.34
N PRO A 337 -6.28 15.78 -7.12
CA PRO A 337 -5.65 17.05 -6.80
C PRO A 337 -4.80 16.96 -5.51
N PRO A 338 -3.70 17.73 -5.43
CA PRO A 338 -2.99 17.86 -4.15
C PRO A 338 -3.88 18.57 -3.12
N LEU A 339 -3.62 18.34 -1.83
CA LEU A 339 -4.35 19.00 -0.74
C LEU A 339 -4.25 20.53 -0.81
N PHE A 340 -3.12 21.04 -1.27
CA PHE A 340 -2.87 22.46 -1.40
C PHE A 340 -2.74 22.84 -2.87
N THR A 341 -3.71 23.58 -3.39
CA THR A 341 -3.74 24.11 -4.76
C THR A 341 -3.31 25.57 -4.84
N LYS A 342 -3.20 26.28 -3.70
CA LYS A 342 -2.84 27.71 -3.65
C LYS A 342 -1.33 27.89 -3.59
N ARG A 343 -0.76 28.66 -4.53
CA ARG A 343 0.66 29.09 -4.56
C ARG A 343 1.15 29.84 -3.30
N ARG A 344 0.24 30.29 -2.42
CA ARG A 344 0.54 31.16 -1.27
C ARG A 344 0.77 30.41 0.05
N GLU A 345 0.41 29.12 0.13
CA GLU A 345 0.66 28.33 1.34
C GLU A 345 2.11 27.80 1.31
N LYS A 346 2.83 27.92 2.43
CA LYS A 346 4.17 27.33 2.56
C LYS A 346 4.05 25.81 2.32
N PRO A 347 4.95 25.19 1.54
CA PRO A 347 4.89 23.75 1.30
C PRO A 347 5.02 22.98 2.62
N SER A 348 4.31 21.86 2.73
CA SER A 348 4.47 20.95 3.85
C SER A 348 5.86 20.32 3.86
N ILE A 349 6.25 19.76 5.00
CA ILE A 349 7.51 18.99 5.10
C ILE A 349 7.47 17.80 4.12
N HIS A 350 6.32 17.15 3.94
CA HIS A 350 6.14 16.08 2.95
C HIS A 350 6.49 16.55 1.53
N GLN A 351 5.96 17.70 1.11
CA GLN A 351 6.23 18.25 -0.23
C GLN A 351 7.68 18.69 -0.40
N LEU A 352 8.27 19.28 0.65
CA LEU A 352 9.67 19.68 0.64
C LEU A 352 10.59 18.47 0.50
N VAL A 353 10.37 17.42 1.30
CA VAL A 353 11.12 16.17 1.27
C VAL A 353 10.92 15.43 -0.06
N GLU A 354 9.70 15.39 -0.58
CA GLU A 354 9.41 14.82 -1.90
C GLU A 354 10.21 15.54 -3.00
N ARG A 355 10.14 16.87 -3.07
CA ARG A 355 10.88 17.65 -4.07
C ARG A 355 12.39 17.46 -3.93
N PHE A 356 12.90 17.46 -2.71
CA PHE A 356 14.32 17.24 -2.42
C PHE A 356 14.78 15.86 -2.92
N LEU A 357 14.11 14.79 -2.52
CA LEU A 357 14.51 13.43 -2.89
C LEU A 357 14.34 13.15 -4.38
N LEU A 358 13.27 13.64 -5.00
CA LEU A 358 13.06 13.51 -6.43
C LEU A 358 14.10 14.31 -7.23
N GLY A 359 14.43 15.52 -6.78
CA GLY A 359 15.50 16.33 -7.38
C GLY A 359 16.87 15.64 -7.29
N LEU A 360 17.24 15.12 -6.11
CA LEU A 360 18.49 14.35 -5.96
C LEU A 360 18.51 13.09 -6.82
N GLN A 361 17.39 12.41 -7.00
CA GLN A 361 17.29 11.20 -7.81
C GLN A 361 17.51 11.46 -9.32
N GLU A 362 17.28 12.69 -9.80
CA GLU A 362 17.55 13.08 -11.19
C GLU A 362 19.06 13.19 -11.45
N GLU A 363 19.80 13.78 -10.52
CA GLU A 363 21.25 13.95 -10.61
C GLU A 363 22.03 12.69 -10.19
N PHE A 364 21.53 11.99 -9.17
CA PHE A 364 22.16 10.82 -8.56
C PHE A 364 21.20 9.63 -8.60
N PRO A 365 21.25 8.81 -9.68
CA PRO A 365 20.41 7.63 -9.80
C PRO A 365 20.61 6.67 -8.64
N SER A 366 19.50 6.14 -8.11
CA SER A 366 19.42 5.21 -6.96
C SER A 366 19.37 5.88 -5.59
N THR A 367 19.36 7.21 -5.50
CA THR A 367 19.17 7.96 -4.25
C THR A 367 17.99 7.43 -3.45
N ILE A 368 16.82 7.26 -4.08
CA ILE A 368 15.60 6.74 -3.40
C ILE A 368 15.85 5.36 -2.77
N SER A 369 16.49 4.45 -3.52
CA SER A 369 16.78 3.11 -3.04
C SER A 369 17.83 3.11 -1.93
N THR A 370 18.83 4.00 -2.01
CA THR A 370 19.86 4.15 -1.00
C THR A 370 19.26 4.70 0.31
N VAL A 371 18.45 5.75 0.24
CA VAL A 371 17.77 6.32 1.43
C VAL A 371 16.92 5.27 2.12
N TYR A 372 16.08 4.56 1.36
CA TYR A 372 15.24 3.50 1.91
C TYR A 372 16.07 2.40 2.58
N ARG A 373 17.07 1.83 1.87
CA ARG A 373 17.92 0.76 2.41
C ARG A 373 18.77 1.19 3.60
N THR A 374 19.19 2.45 3.64
CA THR A 374 19.87 2.99 4.82
C THR A 374 18.90 3.08 5.99
N GLY A 375 17.66 3.54 5.76
CA GLY A 375 16.60 3.50 6.77
C GLY A 375 16.30 2.09 7.29
N GLU A 376 16.33 1.07 6.43
CA GLU A 376 16.18 -0.34 6.85
C GLU A 376 17.32 -0.78 7.80
N LYS A 377 18.54 -0.26 7.60
CA LYS A 377 19.71 -0.59 8.47
C LYS A 377 19.72 0.20 9.78
N LEU A 378 19.16 1.41 9.77
CA LEU A 378 19.09 2.28 10.94
C LEU A 378 17.94 1.93 11.87
N SER A 379 17.00 1.10 11.42
CA SER A 379 15.87 0.66 12.23
C SER A 379 16.36 0.03 13.53
N PRO A 380 16.15 0.67 14.70
CA PRO A 380 16.29 -0.03 15.97
C PRO A 380 15.27 -1.18 16.04
N GLU A 381 15.41 -2.10 17.00
CA GLU A 381 14.28 -2.97 17.33
C GLU A 381 13.05 -2.06 17.60
N PRO A 382 11.87 -2.36 17.03
CA PRO A 382 10.69 -1.56 17.32
C PRO A 382 10.53 -1.52 18.84
N ALA A 383 10.45 -0.31 19.42
CA ALA A 383 10.22 -0.14 20.84
C ALA A 383 9.03 -1.03 21.23
N LYS A 384 9.31 -2.12 21.95
CA LYS A 384 8.27 -3.01 22.45
C LYS A 384 7.54 -2.20 23.50
N ALA A 385 6.49 -1.49 23.10
CA ALA A 385 5.54 -0.89 24.03
C ALA A 385 4.96 -2.05 24.86
N SER A 386 5.52 -2.24 26.06
CA SER A 386 5.14 -3.29 27.00
C SER A 386 3.83 -2.94 27.70
N SER A 387 3.38 -1.69 27.56
CA SER A 387 2.10 -1.17 28.07
C SER A 387 1.37 -0.32 27.02
N GLU A 388 0.04 -0.21 27.17
CA GLU A 388 -0.79 0.71 26.36
C GLU A 388 -0.38 2.18 26.52
N SER A 389 0.21 2.54 27.67
CA SER A 389 0.65 3.91 28.00
C SER A 389 1.87 4.38 27.19
N GLN A 390 2.57 3.47 26.50
CA GLN A 390 3.72 3.77 25.64
C GLN A 390 3.34 3.88 24.17
N ARG A 391 2.06 4.11 23.83
CA ARG A 391 1.62 4.30 22.44
C ARG A 391 0.96 5.65 22.23
N CYS A 392 1.20 6.24 21.06
CA CYS A 392 0.50 7.44 20.65
C CYS A 392 -0.97 7.11 20.41
N LEU A 393 -1.88 7.79 21.10
CA LEU A 393 -3.33 7.59 20.96
C LEU A 393 -3.84 7.85 19.53
N LEU A 394 -3.11 8.65 18.76
CA LEU A 394 -3.52 9.06 17.41
C LEU A 394 -3.00 8.14 16.29
N CYS A 395 -1.82 7.54 16.45
CA CYS A 395 -1.23 6.72 15.37
C CYS A 395 -0.76 5.33 15.81
N LEU A 396 -0.98 4.98 17.08
CA LEU A 396 -0.66 3.72 17.74
C LEU A 396 0.82 3.32 17.70
N CYS A 397 1.70 4.27 17.37
CA CYS A 397 3.14 4.04 17.41
C CYS A 397 3.68 4.05 18.83
N GLY A 398 4.73 3.26 19.07
CA GLY A 398 5.50 3.35 20.30
C GLY A 398 6.03 4.77 20.52
N LEU A 399 5.81 5.29 21.72
CA LEU A 399 6.41 6.51 22.22
C LEU A 399 7.75 6.16 22.84
N ASP A 400 8.78 6.93 22.52
CA ASP A 400 10.06 6.86 23.20
C ASP A 400 9.96 7.70 24.48
N THR A 401 9.49 7.08 25.56
CA THR A 401 9.36 7.71 26.88
C THR A 401 10.62 7.58 27.72
N ASP A 402 11.60 6.80 27.26
CA ASP A 402 12.83 6.49 27.98
C ASP A 402 13.94 7.54 27.73
N GLY A 403 13.60 8.66 27.10
CA GLY A 403 14.46 9.85 26.96
C GLY A 403 14.69 10.58 28.28
N GLY A 404 15.19 9.85 29.28
CA GLY A 404 15.77 10.38 30.51
C GLY A 404 17.27 10.59 30.31
N GLU A 405 17.71 11.82 30.56
CA GLU A 405 19.11 12.27 30.69
C GLU A 405 19.94 12.27 29.40
N TRP A 406 19.95 13.43 28.73
CA TRP A 406 21.01 13.83 27.79
C TRP A 406 22.13 14.57 28.51
#